data_AF-A0A7D5KKR1-F1
#
_entry.id   AF-A0A7D5KKR1-F1
#
_cell.length_a   1.000
_cell.length_b   1.000
_cell.length_c   1.000
_cell.angle_alpha   90.00
_cell.angle_beta   90.00
_cell.angle_gamma   90.00
#
_symmetry.space_group_name_H-M   'P 1'
#
loop_
_entity.id
_entity.type
_entity.pdbx_description
1 polymer ?
#
loop_
_entity_poly.entity_id
_entity_poly.type
_entity_poly.pdbx_seq_one_letter_code
_entity_poly.pdbx_strand_id
1 'polypeptide(L)'
;MSSTEAPYETGGGFGLSSREARVIGGASVLMVINVLLMYVLVVTPLASINEYLFALPIVGAIVYGAAIVGGQLIAERGVEGGDTGIAFVGMVILQLAFGIFGAGVLRFAPRDAHLTILVVTAVVVAVLTAAIGAYVYARSKSFEHWGSYANYAFIGGIIGIAVGTFVAPVLLLGFVLVFLGFLLRLGWEIWKVRDQRNASVTLQTIGVYIAVAGVFVHVLQLVMRYFASRQ
;
A
#
# COMPACT_ATOMS: atom_id res chain seq x y z
N MET A 1 44.52 -0.73 30.39
CA MET A 1 43.05 -0.78 30.23
C MET A 1 42.76 -0.34 28.80
N SER A 2 42.47 -1.31 27.93
CA SER A 2 42.42 -1.13 26.47
C SER A 2 40.96 -0.92 26.05
N SER A 3 40.67 0.27 25.55
CA SER A 3 39.44 0.63 24.84
C SER A 3 39.48 0.04 23.43
N THR A 4 38.89 -1.14 23.25
CA THR A 4 38.51 -1.63 21.93
C THR A 4 37.17 -1.02 21.53
N GLU A 5 37.24 0.17 20.94
CA GLU A 5 36.21 0.65 20.02
C GLU A 5 36.12 -0.35 18.86
N ALA A 6 34.99 -1.04 18.76
CA ALA A 6 34.71 -1.84 17.58
C ALA A 6 34.48 -0.89 16.39
N PRO A 7 35.17 -1.07 15.26
CA PRO A 7 34.93 -0.26 14.07
C PRO A 7 33.52 -0.50 13.56
N TYR A 8 32.73 0.55 13.39
CA TYR A 8 31.58 0.53 12.51
C TYR A 8 32.10 0.31 11.08
N GLU A 9 32.09 -0.94 10.62
CA GLU A 9 32.32 -1.26 9.22
C GLU A 9 31.16 -0.70 8.38
N THR A 10 31.36 0.51 7.88
CA THR A 10 30.72 0.99 6.65
C THR A 10 31.41 0.33 5.46
N GLY A 11 31.01 -0.89 5.13
CA GLY A 11 31.31 -1.56 3.85
C GLY A 11 30.11 -2.43 3.45
N GLY A 12 29.57 -2.44 2.25
CA GLY A 12 29.91 -1.78 0.99
C GLY A 12 28.85 -2.19 -0.04
N GLY A 13 28.67 -1.36 -1.07
CA GLY A 13 27.87 -1.70 -2.25
C GLY A 13 26.47 -1.11 -2.28
N PHE A 14 26.16 -0.44 -3.39
CA PHE A 14 24.83 -0.04 -3.84
C PHE A 14 24.02 -1.29 -4.25
N GLY A 15 23.96 -2.29 -3.36
CA GLY A 15 23.37 -3.59 -3.60
C GLY A 15 22.43 -3.95 -2.46
N LEU A 16 21.20 -4.32 -2.80
CA LEU A 16 20.25 -4.89 -1.84
C LEU A 16 20.85 -6.16 -1.25
N SER A 17 20.75 -6.34 0.06
CA SER A 17 21.02 -7.64 0.65
C SER A 17 20.05 -8.68 0.08
N SER A 18 20.46 -9.95 0.03
CA SER A 18 19.61 -11.07 -0.45
C SER A 18 18.23 -11.08 0.26
N ARG A 19 18.21 -10.67 1.53
CA ARG A 19 17.00 -10.52 2.33
C ARG A 19 16.11 -9.37 1.84
N GLU A 20 16.65 -8.17 1.68
CA GLU A 20 15.91 -7.01 1.18
C GLU A 20 15.33 -7.30 -0.22
N ALA A 21 16.12 -7.92 -1.10
CA ALA A 21 15.68 -8.36 -2.41
C ALA A 21 14.51 -9.37 -2.32
N ARG A 22 14.53 -10.28 -1.35
CA ARG A 22 13.45 -11.26 -1.12
C ARG A 22 12.16 -10.59 -0.62
N VAL A 23 12.26 -9.61 0.27
CA VAL A 23 11.10 -8.84 0.75
C VAL A 23 10.49 -8.02 -0.39
N ILE A 24 11.32 -7.23 -1.07
CA ILE A 24 10.88 -6.37 -2.18
C ILE A 24 10.30 -7.22 -3.31
N GLY A 25 11.02 -8.29 -3.72
CA GLY A 25 10.56 -9.21 -4.76
C GLY A 25 9.24 -9.89 -4.40
N GLY A 26 9.08 -10.32 -3.14
CA GLY A 26 7.82 -10.89 -2.66
C GLY A 26 6.66 -9.89 -2.75
N ALA A 27 6.87 -8.65 -2.32
CA ALA A 27 5.85 -7.61 -2.38
C ALA A 27 5.51 -7.25 -3.83
N SER A 28 6.51 -7.20 -4.71
CA SER A 28 6.30 -6.99 -6.15
C SER A 28 5.47 -8.11 -6.79
N VAL A 29 5.72 -9.37 -6.46
CA VAL A 29 4.90 -10.50 -6.97
C VAL A 29 3.46 -10.37 -6.48
N LEU A 30 3.25 -10.06 -5.20
CA LEU A 30 1.91 -9.83 -4.65
C LEU A 30 1.19 -8.67 -5.33
N MET A 31 1.92 -7.60 -5.68
CA MET A 31 1.38 -6.48 -6.44
C MET A 31 1.00 -6.87 -7.88
N VAL A 32 1.82 -7.66 -8.58
CA VAL A 32 1.47 -8.16 -9.92
C VAL A 32 0.19 -9.01 -9.86
N ILE A 33 0.08 -9.91 -8.88
CA ILE A 33 -1.15 -10.69 -8.65
C ILE A 33 -2.33 -9.75 -8.43
N ASN A 34 -2.16 -8.70 -7.62
CA ASN A 34 -3.23 -7.76 -7.32
C ASN A 34 -3.69 -6.97 -8.54
N VAL A 35 -2.75 -6.50 -9.38
CA VAL A 35 -3.07 -5.79 -10.62
C VAL A 35 -3.80 -6.70 -11.62
N LEU A 36 -3.36 -7.95 -11.75
CA LEU A 36 -4.07 -8.95 -12.56
C LEU A 36 -5.47 -9.21 -12.01
N LEU A 37 -5.61 -9.27 -10.69
CA LEU A 37 -6.91 -9.42 -10.03
C LEU A 37 -7.82 -8.21 -10.33
N MET A 38 -7.32 -6.98 -10.26
CA MET A 38 -8.09 -5.79 -10.66
C MET A 38 -8.57 -5.88 -12.12
N TYR A 39 -7.66 -6.28 -13.02
CA TYR A 39 -7.95 -6.42 -14.44
C TYR A 39 -9.02 -7.49 -14.72
N VAL A 40 -9.00 -8.61 -14.00
CA VAL A 40 -10.01 -9.67 -14.14
C VAL A 40 -11.34 -9.25 -13.49
N LEU A 41 -11.29 -8.64 -12.31
CA LEU A 41 -12.49 -8.28 -11.54
C LEU A 41 -13.27 -7.11 -12.14
N VAL A 42 -12.65 -6.24 -12.94
CA VAL A 42 -13.30 -5.06 -13.54
C VAL A 42 -14.53 -5.41 -14.39
N VAL A 43 -14.55 -6.60 -15.01
CA VAL A 43 -15.67 -7.07 -15.84
C VAL A 43 -16.70 -7.91 -15.07
N THR A 44 -16.51 -8.08 -13.76
CA THR A 44 -17.40 -8.86 -12.90
C THR A 44 -18.32 -7.96 -12.08
N PRO A 45 -19.44 -8.48 -11.55
CA PRO A 45 -20.32 -7.72 -10.65
C PRO A 45 -19.62 -7.20 -9.39
N LEU A 46 -18.48 -7.79 -9.00
CA LEU A 46 -17.71 -7.33 -7.84
C LEU A 46 -17.21 -5.89 -8.02
N ALA A 47 -16.94 -5.45 -9.25
CA ALA A 47 -16.54 -4.06 -9.51
C ALA A 47 -17.66 -3.06 -9.17
N SER A 48 -18.93 -3.48 -9.16
CA SER A 48 -20.07 -2.65 -8.80
C SER A 48 -20.25 -2.47 -7.29
N ILE A 49 -19.58 -3.27 -6.46
CA ILE A 49 -19.62 -3.12 -5.00
C ILE A 49 -19.21 -1.70 -4.59
N ASN A 50 -18.26 -1.10 -5.30
CA ASN A 50 -17.81 0.27 -5.02
C ASN A 50 -18.93 1.31 -5.13
N GLU A 51 -19.88 1.16 -6.05
CA GLU A 51 -21.00 2.10 -6.16
C GLU A 51 -21.86 2.10 -4.92
N TYR A 52 -22.20 0.90 -4.44
CA TYR A 52 -23.04 0.74 -3.25
C TYR A 52 -22.32 1.22 -1.99
N LEU A 53 -21.03 0.86 -1.85
CA LEU A 53 -20.24 1.24 -0.69
C LEU A 53 -19.91 2.73 -0.64
N PHE A 54 -19.60 3.35 -1.78
CA PHE A 54 -19.25 4.77 -1.87
C PHE A 54 -20.43 5.69 -2.17
N ALA A 55 -21.67 5.17 -2.23
CA ALA A 55 -22.88 5.99 -2.17
C ALA A 55 -22.87 6.91 -0.94
N LEU A 56 -22.29 6.43 0.17
CA LEU A 56 -21.84 7.24 1.30
C LEU A 56 -20.33 7.03 1.45
N PRO A 57 -19.46 8.01 1.11
CA PRO A 57 -18.02 7.81 1.08
C PRO A 57 -17.42 7.20 2.35
N ILE A 58 -17.96 7.55 3.52
CA ILE A 58 -17.54 6.99 4.81
C ILE A 58 -17.80 5.49 4.94
N VAL A 59 -18.87 4.97 4.35
CA VAL A 59 -19.20 3.54 4.40
C VAL A 59 -18.14 2.75 3.65
N GLY A 60 -17.81 3.15 2.42
CA GLY A 60 -16.74 2.53 1.64
C GLY A 60 -15.39 2.61 2.33
N ALA A 61 -15.05 3.77 2.92
CA ALA A 61 -13.81 3.92 3.67
C ALA A 61 -13.71 2.97 4.88
N ILE A 62 -14.80 2.83 5.64
CA ILE A 62 -14.85 1.90 6.80
C ILE A 62 -14.77 0.45 6.33
N VAL A 63 -15.52 0.05 5.32
CA VAL A 63 -15.55 -1.35 4.84
C VAL A 63 -14.19 -1.77 4.31
N TYR A 64 -13.58 -0.98 3.44
CA TYR A 64 -12.24 -1.30 2.92
C TYR A 64 -11.16 -1.16 3.99
N GLY A 65 -11.23 -0.14 4.85
CA GLY A 65 -10.31 0.02 5.97
C GLY A 65 -10.36 -1.18 6.92
N ALA A 66 -11.55 -1.64 7.28
CA ALA A 66 -11.75 -2.82 8.13
C ALA A 66 -11.28 -4.11 7.45
N ALA A 67 -11.54 -4.28 6.15
CA ALA A 67 -11.04 -5.43 5.39
C ALA A 67 -9.51 -5.46 5.32
N ILE A 68 -8.86 -4.30 5.11
CA ILE A 68 -7.41 -4.18 5.06
C ILE A 68 -6.79 -4.45 6.44
N VAL A 69 -7.27 -3.78 7.49
CA VAL A 69 -6.76 -3.97 8.86
C VAL A 69 -7.02 -5.40 9.33
N GLY A 70 -8.22 -5.93 9.11
CA GLY A 70 -8.58 -7.31 9.46
C GLY A 70 -7.73 -8.33 8.71
N GLY A 71 -7.57 -8.18 7.39
CA GLY A 71 -6.72 -9.04 6.58
C GLY A 71 -5.26 -9.01 7.02
N GLN A 72 -4.73 -7.83 7.36
CA GLN A 72 -3.39 -7.67 7.93
C GLN A 72 -3.26 -8.42 9.25
N LEU A 73 -4.16 -8.20 10.21
CA LEU A 73 -4.12 -8.83 11.52
C LEU A 73 -4.21 -10.36 11.43
N ILE A 74 -5.05 -10.89 10.53
CA ILE A 74 -5.15 -12.33 10.27
C ILE A 74 -3.83 -12.83 9.68
N ALA A 75 -3.28 -12.14 8.67
CA ALA A 75 -2.05 -12.55 8.02
C ALA A 75 -0.86 -12.57 9.00
N GLU A 76 -0.71 -11.51 9.80
CA GLU A 76 0.35 -11.38 10.82
C GLU A 76 0.24 -12.47 11.88
N ARG A 77 -0.96 -12.70 12.43
CA ARG A 77 -1.19 -13.78 13.40
C ARG A 77 -0.84 -15.15 12.84
N GLY A 78 -1.17 -15.42 11.57
CA GLY A 78 -0.81 -16.68 10.92
C GLY A 78 0.70 -16.85 10.82
N VAL A 79 1.43 -15.80 10.42
CA VAL A 79 2.90 -15.86 10.30
C VAL A 79 3.57 -15.99 11.67
N GLU A 80 3.13 -15.24 12.67
CA GLU A 80 3.68 -15.29 14.03
C GLU A 80 3.37 -16.63 14.72
N GLY A 81 2.19 -17.20 14.48
CA GLY A 81 1.78 -18.51 14.97
C GLY A 81 2.34 -19.70 14.20
N GLY A 82 3.05 -19.47 13.09
CA GLY A 82 3.54 -20.54 12.21
C GLY A 82 2.43 -21.24 11.40
N ASP A 83 1.22 -20.70 11.37
CA ASP A 83 0.09 -21.22 10.62
C ASP A 83 0.01 -20.57 9.23
N THR A 84 0.51 -21.31 8.23
CA THR A 84 0.53 -20.86 6.84
C THR A 84 -0.88 -20.72 6.26
N GLY A 85 -1.86 -21.50 6.75
CA GLY A 85 -3.24 -21.41 6.32
C GLY A 85 -3.90 -20.10 6.73
N ILE A 86 -3.74 -19.72 8.00
CA ILE A 86 -4.23 -18.43 8.51
C ILE A 86 -3.53 -17.26 7.79
N ALA A 87 -2.19 -17.36 7.60
CA ALA A 87 -1.44 -16.35 6.87
C ALA A 87 -1.97 -16.15 5.44
N PHE A 88 -2.25 -17.26 4.75
CA PHE A 88 -2.81 -17.27 3.40
C PHE A 88 -4.21 -16.65 3.36
N VAL A 89 -5.09 -16.98 4.30
CA VAL A 89 -6.44 -16.38 4.39
C VAL A 89 -6.36 -14.87 4.54
N GLY A 90 -5.50 -14.37 5.43
CA GLY A 90 -5.29 -12.92 5.57
C GLY A 90 -4.80 -12.27 4.28
N MET A 91 -3.87 -12.94 3.57
CA MET A 91 -3.41 -12.48 2.26
C MET A 91 -4.49 -12.46 1.19
N VAL A 92 -5.37 -13.46 1.14
CA VAL A 92 -6.52 -13.48 0.22
C VAL A 92 -7.47 -12.32 0.51
N ILE A 93 -7.76 -12.04 1.79
CA ILE A 93 -8.59 -10.89 2.19
C ILE A 93 -7.96 -9.59 1.70
N LEU A 94 -6.66 -9.39 1.91
CA LEU A 94 -5.95 -8.20 1.45
C LEU A 94 -5.95 -8.08 -0.08
N GLN A 95 -5.71 -9.18 -0.79
CA GLN A 95 -5.74 -9.23 -2.25
C GLN A 95 -7.12 -8.85 -2.78
N LEU A 96 -8.19 -9.43 -2.24
CA LEU A 96 -9.55 -9.10 -2.63
C LEU A 96 -9.93 -7.66 -2.26
N ALA A 97 -9.55 -7.17 -1.08
CA ALA A 97 -9.85 -5.79 -0.68
C ALA A 97 -9.25 -4.77 -1.66
N PHE A 98 -7.96 -4.84 -1.94
CA PHE A 98 -7.33 -3.93 -2.90
C PHE A 98 -7.78 -4.20 -4.34
N GLY A 99 -7.95 -5.47 -4.71
CA GLY A 99 -8.35 -5.89 -6.05
C GLY A 99 -9.74 -5.42 -6.44
N ILE A 100 -10.73 -5.60 -5.56
CA ILE A 100 -12.11 -5.14 -5.76
C ILE A 100 -12.15 -3.61 -5.76
N PHE A 101 -11.44 -2.96 -4.82
CA PHE A 101 -11.37 -1.50 -4.78
C PHE A 101 -10.82 -0.94 -6.09
N GLY A 102 -9.68 -1.44 -6.56
CA GLY A 102 -9.04 -0.99 -7.80
C GLY A 102 -9.88 -1.30 -9.04
N ALA A 103 -10.48 -2.48 -9.11
CA ALA A 103 -11.41 -2.84 -10.20
C ALA A 103 -12.59 -1.88 -10.26
N GLY A 104 -13.20 -1.54 -9.12
CA GLY A 104 -14.32 -0.61 -9.09
C GLY A 104 -13.91 0.85 -9.37
N VAL A 105 -12.64 1.21 -9.26
CA VAL A 105 -12.11 2.49 -9.79
C VAL A 105 -11.94 2.40 -11.30
N LEU A 106 -11.36 1.31 -11.81
CA LEU A 106 -11.04 1.12 -13.22
C LEU A 106 -12.27 0.97 -14.13
N ARG A 107 -13.37 0.45 -13.60
CA ARG A 107 -14.60 0.14 -14.36
C ARG A 107 -15.19 1.32 -15.13
N PHE A 108 -14.90 2.55 -14.69
CA PHE A 108 -15.42 3.77 -15.30
C PHE A 108 -14.63 4.18 -16.56
N ALA A 109 -13.48 3.55 -16.83
CA ALA A 109 -12.73 3.74 -18.06
C ALA A 109 -13.24 2.83 -19.19
N PRO A 110 -13.08 3.26 -20.46
CA PRO A 110 -13.21 2.38 -21.62
C PRO A 110 -12.31 1.14 -21.52
N ARG A 111 -12.79 -0.02 -21.99
CA ARG A 111 -12.09 -1.31 -21.85
C ARG A 111 -10.71 -1.33 -22.52
N ASP A 112 -10.58 -0.67 -23.65
CA ASP A 112 -9.33 -0.51 -24.39
C ASP A 112 -8.29 0.32 -23.62
N ALA A 113 -8.72 1.20 -22.70
CA ALA A 113 -7.85 2.00 -21.87
C ALA A 113 -7.40 1.30 -20.57
N HIS A 114 -8.03 0.20 -20.17
CA HIS A 114 -7.79 -0.45 -18.87
C HIS A 114 -6.32 -0.83 -18.66
N LEU A 115 -5.72 -1.49 -19.64
CA LEU A 115 -4.31 -1.91 -19.56
C LEU A 115 -3.38 -0.70 -19.50
N THR A 116 -3.61 0.30 -20.34
CA THR A 116 -2.81 1.54 -20.36
C THR A 116 -2.86 2.24 -19.00
N ILE A 117 -4.04 2.36 -18.40
CA ILE A 117 -4.23 2.99 -17.09
C ILE A 117 -3.50 2.22 -15.99
N LEU A 118 -3.59 0.89 -15.97
CA LEU A 118 -2.90 0.05 -15.00
C LEU A 118 -1.37 0.14 -15.16
N VAL A 119 -0.86 0.13 -16.38
CA VAL A 119 0.58 0.26 -16.67
C VAL A 119 1.10 1.63 -16.23
N VAL A 120 0.41 2.72 -16.59
CA VAL A 120 0.78 4.07 -16.17
C VAL A 120 0.77 4.18 -14.64
N THR A 121 -0.26 3.64 -13.99
CA THR A 121 -0.34 3.59 -12.52
C THR A 121 0.85 2.83 -11.93
N ALA A 122 1.17 1.66 -12.46
CA ALA A 122 2.30 0.85 -11.99
C ALA A 122 3.63 1.59 -12.14
N VAL A 123 3.85 2.29 -13.26
CA VAL A 123 5.07 3.10 -13.48
C VAL A 123 5.16 4.23 -12.46
N VAL A 124 4.08 4.99 -12.25
CA VAL A 124 4.07 6.10 -11.28
C VAL A 124 4.33 5.58 -9.86
N VAL A 125 3.70 4.47 -9.47
CA VAL A 125 3.91 3.85 -8.16
C VAL A 125 5.33 3.34 -8.00
N ALA A 126 5.91 2.73 -9.03
CA ALA A 126 7.30 2.27 -9.01
C ALA A 126 8.27 3.46 -8.83
N VAL A 127 8.04 4.57 -9.52
CA VAL A 127 8.84 5.80 -9.37
C VAL A 127 8.69 6.37 -7.95
N LEU A 128 7.48 6.48 -7.41
CA LEU A 128 7.25 6.95 -6.04
C LEU A 128 7.93 6.05 -5.00
N THR A 129 7.79 4.73 -5.17
CA THR A 129 8.41 3.73 -4.29
C THR A 129 9.93 3.82 -4.35
N ALA A 130 10.50 3.96 -5.54
CA ALA A 130 11.94 4.15 -5.72
C ALA A 130 12.43 5.46 -5.11
N ALA A 131 11.69 6.57 -5.26
CA ALA A 131 12.04 7.85 -4.68
C ALA A 131 12.00 7.83 -3.13
N ILE A 132 10.95 7.24 -2.55
CA ILE A 132 10.83 7.05 -1.10
C ILE A 132 11.94 6.12 -0.60
N GLY A 133 12.18 5.01 -1.29
CA GLY A 133 13.24 4.07 -0.95
C GLY A 133 14.62 4.75 -0.99
N ALA A 134 14.94 5.46 -2.07
CA ALA A 134 16.19 6.22 -2.18
C ALA A 134 16.33 7.23 -1.04
N TYR A 135 15.26 7.97 -0.70
CA TYR A 135 15.28 8.91 0.41
C TYR A 135 15.54 8.23 1.76
N VAL A 136 14.88 7.11 2.03
CA VAL A 136 15.09 6.34 3.26
C VAL A 136 16.53 5.82 3.32
N TYR A 137 17.02 5.12 2.30
CA TYR A 137 18.37 4.53 2.28
C TYR A 137 19.49 5.57 2.26
N ALA A 138 19.28 6.75 1.67
CA ALA A 138 20.27 7.84 1.66
C ALA A 138 20.44 8.52 3.02
N ARG A 139 19.54 8.30 3.98
CA ARG A 139 19.57 8.95 5.30
C ARG A 139 19.90 7.94 6.39
N SER A 140 20.93 8.22 7.19
CA SER A 140 21.31 7.43 8.37
C SER A 140 20.39 7.61 9.58
N LYS A 141 19.28 8.33 9.45
CA LYS A 141 18.33 8.60 10.55
C LYS A 141 17.30 7.47 10.66
N SER A 142 16.71 7.35 11.86
CA SER A 142 15.54 6.51 12.10
C SER A 142 14.28 7.14 11.49
N PHE A 143 13.43 6.30 10.90
CA PHE A 143 12.12 6.68 10.37
C PHE A 143 10.95 6.06 11.16
N GLU A 144 11.20 5.62 12.39
CA GLU A 144 10.18 4.98 13.24
C GLU A 144 8.90 5.83 13.39
N HIS A 145 9.06 7.14 13.58
CA HIS A 145 7.96 8.11 13.72
C HIS A 145 7.02 8.17 12.50
N TRP A 146 7.48 7.77 11.31
CA TRP A 146 6.64 7.76 10.11
C TRP A 146 5.47 6.79 10.22
N GLY A 147 5.61 5.72 11.03
CA GLY A 147 4.51 4.83 11.36
C GLY A 147 3.40 5.55 12.15
N SER A 148 3.77 6.33 13.17
CA SER A 148 2.81 7.14 13.94
C SER A 148 2.18 8.23 13.07
N TYR A 149 2.97 8.90 12.23
CA TYR A 149 2.44 9.91 11.30
C TYR A 149 1.48 9.32 10.27
N ALA A 150 1.76 8.12 9.77
CA ALA A 150 0.84 7.38 8.91
C ALA A 150 -0.49 7.12 9.62
N ASN A 151 -0.46 6.67 10.88
CA ASN A 151 -1.67 6.45 11.67
C ASN A 151 -2.48 7.73 11.87
N TYR A 152 -1.83 8.86 12.21
CA TYR A 152 -2.51 10.15 12.32
C TYR A 152 -3.12 10.60 10.98
N ALA A 153 -2.40 10.38 9.88
CA ALA A 153 -2.89 10.70 8.54
C ALA A 153 -4.09 9.81 8.15
N PHE A 154 -4.08 8.52 8.49
CA PHE A 154 -5.23 7.64 8.28
C PHE A 154 -6.44 8.07 9.11
N ILE A 155 -6.26 8.34 10.42
CA ILE A 155 -7.35 8.80 11.29
C ILE A 155 -7.92 10.13 10.78
N GLY A 156 -7.05 11.11 10.50
CA GLY A 156 -7.44 12.39 9.94
C GLY A 156 -8.13 12.24 8.58
N GLY A 157 -7.67 11.30 7.75
CA GLY A 157 -8.27 10.96 6.47
C GLY A 157 -9.68 10.38 6.61
N ILE A 158 -9.89 9.44 7.52
CA ILE A 158 -11.22 8.87 7.82
C ILE A 158 -12.16 9.95 8.36
N ILE A 159 -11.69 10.80 9.28
CA ILE A 159 -12.47 11.95 9.78
C ILE A 159 -12.81 12.91 8.63
N GLY A 160 -11.85 13.21 7.75
CA GLY A 160 -12.05 14.03 6.56
C GLY A 160 -13.08 13.44 5.61
N ILE A 161 -13.08 12.12 5.41
CA ILE A 161 -14.09 11.41 4.61
C ILE A 161 -15.47 11.44 5.30
N ALA A 162 -15.52 11.28 6.62
CA ALA A 162 -16.76 11.34 7.40
C ALA A 162 -17.41 12.72 7.28
N VAL A 163 -16.65 13.79 7.50
CA VAL A 163 -17.13 15.17 7.30
C VAL A 163 -17.45 15.43 5.82
N GLY A 164 -16.57 14.96 4.93
CA GLY A 164 -16.72 15.12 3.49
C GLY A 164 -17.96 14.45 2.90
N THR A 165 -18.48 13.41 3.56
CA THR A 165 -19.76 12.78 3.21
C THR A 165 -20.92 13.79 3.26
N PHE A 166 -20.83 14.82 4.11
CA PHE A 166 -21.83 15.89 4.21
C PHE A 166 -21.34 17.22 3.60
N VAL A 167 -20.02 17.42 3.51
CA VAL A 167 -19.39 18.64 3.01
C VAL A 167 -18.39 18.28 1.91
N ALA A 168 -18.87 18.12 0.67
CA ALA A 168 -18.11 17.54 -0.44
C ALA A 168 -16.68 18.09 -0.65
N PRO A 169 -16.39 19.41 -0.50
CA PRO A 169 -15.01 19.92 -0.60
C PRO A 169 -14.00 19.27 0.37
N VAL A 170 -14.46 18.78 1.53
CA VAL A 170 -13.61 18.14 2.55
C VAL A 170 -13.19 16.73 2.13
N LEU A 171 -13.88 16.08 1.17
CA LEU A 171 -13.47 14.78 0.64
C LEU A 171 -12.08 14.80 0.02
N LEU A 172 -11.67 15.92 -0.58
CA LEU A 172 -10.32 16.07 -1.11
C LEU A 172 -9.27 16.00 0.01
N LEU A 173 -9.54 16.64 1.15
CA LEU A 173 -8.67 16.56 2.31
C LEU A 173 -8.59 15.12 2.83
N GLY A 174 -9.73 14.43 2.91
CA GLY A 174 -9.79 13.01 3.28
C GLY A 174 -8.92 12.14 2.36
N PHE A 175 -9.07 12.29 1.04
CA PHE A 175 -8.25 11.58 0.05
C PHE A 175 -6.75 11.87 0.22
N VAL A 176 -6.37 13.15 0.35
CA VAL A 176 -4.97 13.55 0.50
C VAL A 176 -4.35 12.96 1.77
N LEU A 177 -5.08 12.97 2.88
CA LEU A 177 -4.58 12.44 4.15
C LEU A 177 -4.43 10.92 4.12
N VAL A 178 -5.40 10.17 3.55
CA VAL A 178 -5.26 8.71 3.40
C VAL A 178 -4.10 8.38 2.47
N PHE A 179 -3.95 9.11 1.35
CA PHE A 179 -2.84 8.91 0.44
C PHE A 179 -1.49 9.18 1.10
N LEU A 180 -1.38 10.30 1.83
CA LEU A 180 -0.21 10.63 2.62
C LEU A 180 0.09 9.55 3.68
N GLY A 181 -0.95 9.01 4.32
CA GLY A 181 -0.82 7.88 5.25
C GLY A 181 -0.15 6.67 4.61
N PHE A 182 -0.53 6.30 3.38
CA PHE A 182 0.12 5.22 2.65
C PHE A 182 1.55 5.54 2.20
N LEU A 183 1.87 6.78 1.81
CA LEU A 183 3.24 7.18 1.48
C LEU A 183 4.16 7.13 2.70
N LEU A 184 3.70 7.64 3.84
CA LEU A 184 4.42 7.58 5.11
C LEU A 184 4.59 6.13 5.57
N ARG A 185 3.53 5.31 5.46
CA ARG A 185 3.59 3.88 5.77
C ARG A 185 4.59 3.17 4.87
N LEU A 186 4.63 3.47 3.57
CA LEU A 186 5.60 2.88 2.65
C LEU A 186 7.04 3.20 3.06
N GLY A 187 7.32 4.46 3.40
CA GLY A 187 8.64 4.85 3.91
C GLY A 187 9.00 4.14 5.22
N TRP A 188 8.04 4.01 6.13
CA TRP A 188 8.22 3.27 7.38
C TRP A 188 8.49 1.77 7.16
N GLU A 189 7.76 1.11 6.28
CA GLU A 189 7.96 -0.32 5.96
C GLU A 189 9.32 -0.55 5.28
N ILE A 190 9.72 0.33 4.34
CA ILE A 190 11.04 0.26 3.70
C ILE A 190 12.16 0.45 4.74
N TRP A 191 11.99 1.41 5.66
CA TRP A 191 12.93 1.62 6.76
C TRP A 191 13.01 0.39 7.68
N LYS A 192 11.87 -0.21 8.01
CA LYS A 192 11.78 -1.44 8.81
C LYS A 192 12.53 -2.60 8.15
N VAL A 193 12.45 -2.71 6.83
CA VAL A 193 13.20 -3.71 6.05
C VAL A 193 14.71 -3.49 6.17
N ARG A 194 15.17 -2.24 6.13
CA ARG A 194 16.59 -1.86 6.24
C ARG A 194 17.16 -2.08 7.65
N ASP A 195 16.47 -1.59 8.68
CA ASP A 195 16.98 -1.50 10.05
C ASP A 195 16.57 -2.70 10.93
N GLN A 196 15.40 -3.30 10.72
CA GLN A 196 14.92 -4.44 11.51
C GLN A 196 15.20 -5.77 10.79
N ARG A 197 16.49 -6.09 10.62
CA ARG A 197 16.95 -7.27 9.86
C ARG A 197 16.56 -8.61 10.49
N ASN A 198 16.31 -8.63 11.80
CA ASN A 198 15.93 -9.85 12.54
C ASN A 198 14.44 -10.18 12.44
N ALA A 199 13.61 -9.27 11.89
CA ALA A 199 12.18 -9.53 11.73
C ALA A 199 11.91 -10.57 10.63
N SER A 200 10.74 -11.21 10.71
CA SER A 200 10.27 -12.15 9.68
C SER A 200 10.23 -11.50 8.30
N VAL A 201 10.85 -12.15 7.31
CA VAL A 201 10.81 -11.74 5.90
C VAL A 201 9.36 -11.67 5.43
N THR A 202 8.55 -12.67 5.77
CA THR A 202 7.14 -12.74 5.36
C THR A 202 6.34 -11.58 5.92
N LEU A 203 6.49 -11.25 7.22
CA LEU A 203 5.80 -10.10 7.82
C LEU A 203 6.15 -8.78 7.12
N GLN A 204 7.43 -8.58 6.80
CA GLN A 204 7.86 -7.38 6.09
C GLN A 204 7.37 -7.36 4.64
N THR A 205 7.32 -8.50 3.96
CA THR A 205 6.73 -8.62 2.62
C THR A 205 5.26 -8.20 2.64
N ILE A 206 4.49 -8.64 3.63
CA ILE A 206 3.08 -8.28 3.81
C ILE A 206 2.94 -6.77 4.05
N GLY A 207 3.74 -6.21 4.97
CA GLY A 207 3.73 -4.78 5.27
C GLY A 207 4.05 -3.91 4.06
N VAL A 208 5.12 -4.21 3.33
CA VAL A 208 5.50 -3.51 2.09
C VAL A 208 4.40 -3.65 1.03
N TYR A 209 3.84 -4.84 0.84
CA TYR A 209 2.74 -5.05 -0.10
C TYR A 209 1.53 -4.17 0.24
N ILE A 210 1.07 -4.14 1.49
CA ILE A 210 -0.09 -3.32 1.91
C ILE A 210 0.18 -1.84 1.64
N ALA A 211 1.39 -1.37 1.95
CA ALA A 211 1.77 0.02 1.73
C ALA A 211 1.78 0.37 0.23
N VAL A 212 2.43 -0.46 -0.60
CA VAL A 212 2.48 -0.26 -2.05
C VAL A 212 1.09 -0.37 -2.68
N ALA A 213 0.27 -1.33 -2.27
CA ALA A 213 -1.11 -1.50 -2.77
C ALA A 213 -1.98 -0.28 -2.43
N GLY A 214 -1.85 0.26 -1.22
CA GLY A 214 -2.52 1.49 -0.82
C GLY A 214 -2.09 2.70 -1.64
N VAL A 215 -0.79 2.89 -1.86
CA VAL A 215 -0.29 3.92 -2.79
C VAL A 215 -0.84 3.69 -4.20
N PHE A 216 -0.84 2.45 -4.67
CA PHE A 216 -1.29 2.09 -6.01
C PHE A 216 -2.73 2.48 -6.27
N VAL A 217 -3.66 2.15 -5.38
CA VAL A 217 -5.07 2.46 -5.60
C VAL A 217 -5.37 3.96 -5.56
N HIS A 218 -4.60 4.74 -4.81
CA HIS A 218 -4.74 6.21 -4.80
C HIS A 218 -4.15 6.83 -6.07
N VAL A 219 -2.99 6.34 -6.53
CA VAL A 219 -2.43 6.75 -7.82
C VAL A 219 -3.38 6.37 -8.96
N LEU A 220 -4.00 5.18 -8.92
CA LEU A 220 -4.98 4.74 -9.90
C LEU A 220 -6.14 5.74 -10.01
N GLN A 221 -6.67 6.21 -8.88
CA GLN A 221 -7.72 7.23 -8.86
C GLN A 221 -7.26 8.55 -9.50
N LEU A 222 -6.01 8.97 -9.28
CA LEU A 222 -5.45 10.17 -9.91
C LEU A 222 -5.26 10.01 -11.41
N VAL A 223 -4.73 8.87 -11.85
CA VAL A 223 -4.57 8.53 -13.27
C VAL A 223 -5.94 8.49 -13.95
N MET A 224 -6.94 7.83 -13.34
CA MET A 224 -8.31 7.83 -13.84
C MET A 224 -8.88 9.25 -14.00
N ARG A 225 -8.70 10.13 -13.01
CA ARG A 225 -9.12 11.54 -13.10
C ARG A 225 -8.43 12.28 -14.23
N TYR A 226 -7.13 12.04 -14.42
CA TYR A 226 -6.38 12.63 -15.52
C TYR A 226 -6.91 12.17 -16.89
N PHE A 227 -7.14 10.87 -17.08
CA PHE A 227 -7.70 10.33 -18.33
C PHE A 227 -9.11 10.85 -18.58
N ALA A 228 -9.95 10.95 -17.54
CA ALA A 228 -11.29 11.52 -17.64
C ALA A 228 -11.27 13.00 -18.03
N SER A 229 -10.26 13.78 -17.60
CA SER A 229 -10.13 15.20 -17.97
C SER A 229 -9.66 15.46 -19.41
N ARG A 230 -9.24 14.41 -20.12
CA ARG A 230 -8.73 14.48 -21.50
C ARG A 230 -9.78 14.08 -22.55
N GLN A 231 -10.96 13.67 -22.10
CA GLN A 231 -12.15 13.39 -22.93
C GLN A 231 -13.06 14.60 -22.94
#